data_AF-A0A1C3JCM7-F1
#
_entry.id   AF-A0A1C3JCM7-F1
#
_cell.length_a   1.000
_cell.length_b   1.000
_cell.length_c   1.000
_cell.angle_alpha   90.00
_cell.angle_beta   90.00
_cell.angle_gamma   90.00
#
_symmetry.space_group_name_H-M   'P 1'
#
loop_
_entity.id
_entity.type
_entity.pdbx_description
1 polymer ?
#
loop_
_entity_poly.entity_id
_entity_poly.type
_entity_poly.pdbx_seq_one_letter_code
_entity_poly.pdbx_strand_id
1 'polypeptide(L)'
;MLLICIFASAMGVVLTTHMSRQAITQKDTALMEREQLDDEWRNLMLEETALAEHSRVQASAKRELDMKRPDSEKEVVITLK
;
A
#
# COMPACT_ATOMS: atom_id res chain seq x y z
N MET A 1 21.56 19.03 50.99
CA MET A 1 22.07 17.99 50.05
C MET A 1 20.93 17.17 49.45
N LEU A 2 20.11 16.48 50.24
CA LEU A 2 18.95 15.70 49.75
C LEU A 2 17.97 16.47 48.85
N LEU A 3 17.65 17.72 49.20
CA LEU A 3 16.70 18.54 48.45
C LEU A 3 17.20 18.86 47.02
N ILE A 4 18.51 19.05 46.87
CA ILE A 4 19.15 19.30 45.57
C ILE A 4 19.11 18.03 44.71
N CYS A 5 19.34 16.86 45.30
CA CYS A 5 19.24 15.58 44.60
C CYS A 5 17.83 15.32 44.05
N ILE A 6 16.78 15.65 44.82
CA ILE A 6 15.39 15.50 44.37
C ILE A 6 15.10 16.44 43.21
N PHE A 7 15.50 17.70 43.30
CA PHE A 7 15.35 18.66 42.19
C PHE A 7 16.09 18.22 40.93
N ALA A 8 17.31 17.71 41.06
CA ALA A 8 18.07 17.17 39.94
C ALA A 8 17.38 15.96 39.31
N SER A 9 16.82 15.05 40.12
CA SER A 9 16.07 13.90 39.60
C SER A 9 14.79 14.30 38.87
N ALA A 10 14.05 15.29 39.41
CA ALA A 10 12.84 15.80 38.79
C ALA A 10 13.14 16.44 37.43
N MET A 11 14.19 17.27 37.37
CA MET A 11 14.65 17.89 36.13
C MET A 11 15.11 16.83 35.11
N GLY A 12 15.83 15.80 35.58
CA GLY A 12 16.28 14.69 34.75
C GLY A 12 15.13 13.93 34.10
N VAL A 13 14.09 13.58 34.87
CA VAL A 13 12.91 12.88 34.35
C VAL A 13 12.17 13.72 33.31
N VAL A 14 12.02 15.02 33.52
CA VAL A 14 11.37 15.93 32.55
C VAL A 14 12.18 16.01 31.25
N LEU A 15 13.51 16.14 31.35
CA LEU A 15 14.39 16.18 30.19
C LEU A 15 14.37 14.86 29.42
N THR A 16 14.46 13.73 30.12
CA THR A 16 14.36 12.39 29.51
C THR A 16 13.01 12.20 28.83
N THR A 17 11.91 12.67 29.42
CA THR A 17 10.57 12.58 28.81
C THR A 17 10.49 13.42 27.54
N HIS A 18 11.06 14.63 27.54
CA HIS A 18 11.05 15.50 26.38
C HIS A 18 11.89 14.94 25.23
N MET A 19 13.11 14.45 25.55
CA MET A 19 13.99 13.78 24.58
C MET A 19 13.37 12.50 24.04
N SER A 20 12.74 11.70 24.92
CA SER A 20 12.06 10.47 24.53
C SER A 20 10.90 10.75 23.59
N ARG A 21 10.09 11.78 23.86
CA ARG A 21 9.01 12.19 22.96
C ARG A 21 9.53 12.61 21.59
N GLN A 22 10.62 13.37 21.52
CA GLN A 22 11.21 13.82 20.25
C GLN A 22 11.81 12.65 19.45
N ALA A 23 12.50 11.72 20.12
CA ALA A 23 13.06 10.53 19.50
C ALA A 23 11.96 9.57 18.99
N ILE A 24 10.85 9.45 19.73
CA ILE A 24 9.68 8.67 19.31
C ILE A 24 9.04 9.29 18.07
N THR A 25 8.82 10.61 18.03
CA THR A 25 8.20 11.26 16.87
C THR A 25 8.98 11.04 15.57
N GLN A 26 10.31 11.12 15.59
CA GLN A 26 11.10 10.88 14.37
C GLN A 26 11.00 9.44 13.87
N LYS A 27 10.97 8.48 14.80
CA LYS A 27 10.82 7.06 14.47
C LYS A 27 9.42 6.76 13.92
N ASP A 28 8.40 7.41 14.48
CA ASP A 28 7.01 7.22 14.07
C ASP A 28 6.78 7.74 12.64
N THR A 29 7.37 8.87 12.25
CA THR A 29 7.25 9.39 10.87
C THR A 29 7.81 8.40 9.83
N ALA A 30 8.99 7.84 10.07
CA ALA A 30 9.60 6.87 9.15
C ALA A 30 8.82 5.55 9.08
N LEU A 31 8.21 5.13 10.20
CA LEU A 31 7.31 3.97 10.21
C LEU A 31 6.04 4.22 9.41
N MET A 32 5.49 5.43 9.50
CA MET A 32 4.26 5.82 8.81
C MET A 32 4.42 5.83 7.28
N GLU A 33 5.55 6.35 6.77
CA GLU A 33 5.88 6.27 5.34
C GLU A 33 6.01 4.81 4.87
N ARG A 34 6.61 3.95 5.69
CA ARG A 34 6.75 2.53 5.36
C ARG A 34 5.40 1.82 5.29
N GLU A 35 4.48 2.15 6.20
CA GLU A 35 3.13 1.58 6.23
C GLU A 35 2.32 2.01 5.00
N GLN A 36 2.41 3.28 4.60
CA GLN A 36 1.78 3.76 3.37
C GLN A 36 2.25 3.01 2.11
N LEU A 37 3.56 2.78 1.98
CA LEU A 37 4.11 2.03 0.85
C LEU A 37 3.68 0.56 0.85
N ASP A 38 3.55 -0.06 2.03
CA ASP A 38 3.07 -1.46 2.13
C ASP A 38 1.61 -1.57 1.71
N ASP A 39 0.78 -0.60 2.09
CA ASP A 39 -0.63 -0.53 1.66
C ASP A 39 -0.77 -0.36 0.14
N GLU A 40 0.01 0.55 -0.45
CA GLU A 40 0.04 0.75 -1.91
C GLU A 40 0.50 -0.52 -2.64
N TRP A 41 1.55 -1.17 -2.13
CA TRP A 41 2.07 -2.42 -2.71
C TRP A 41 1.04 -3.54 -2.66
N ARG A 42 0.33 -3.68 -1.54
CA ARG A 42 -0.76 -4.66 -1.40
C ARG A 42 -1.89 -4.37 -2.38
N ASN A 43 -2.25 -3.11 -2.58
CA ASN A 43 -3.28 -2.73 -3.55
C ASN A 43 -2.86 -3.08 -4.99
N LEU A 44 -1.62 -2.78 -5.37
CA LEU A 44 -1.08 -3.16 -6.69
C LEU A 44 -1.08 -4.67 -6.89
N MET A 45 -0.74 -5.45 -5.86
CA MET A 45 -0.74 -6.91 -5.95
C MET A 45 -2.16 -7.47 -6.09
N LEU A 46 -3.15 -6.86 -5.45
CA LEU A 46 -4.56 -7.20 -5.65
C LEU A 46 -5.03 -6.87 -7.07
N GLU A 47 -4.58 -5.75 -7.63
CA GLU A 47 -4.88 -5.37 -9.01
C GLU A 47 -4.25 -6.36 -10.02
N GLU A 48 -2.98 -6.72 -9.83
CA GLU A 48 -2.29 -7.69 -10.68
C GLU A 48 -2.92 -9.08 -10.60
N THR A 49 -3.27 -9.54 -9.40
CA THR A 49 -3.94 -10.84 -9.23
C THR A 49 -5.34 -10.86 -9.83
N ALA A 50 -6.09 -9.76 -9.74
CA ALA A 50 -7.38 -9.62 -10.43
C ALA A 50 -7.21 -9.62 -11.96
N LEU A 51 -6.23 -8.90 -12.49
CA LEU A 51 -5.89 -8.89 -13.92
C LEU A 51 -5.37 -10.25 -14.41
N ALA A 52 -4.66 -11.00 -13.58
CA ALA A 52 -4.18 -12.35 -13.89
C ALA A 52 -5.31 -13.38 -13.86
N GLU A 53 -6.24 -13.30 -12.89
CA GLU A 53 -7.49 -14.06 -12.88
C GLU A 53 -8.30 -13.79 -14.15
N HIS A 54 -8.53 -12.51 -14.49
CA HIS A 54 -9.25 -12.13 -15.71
C HIS A 54 -8.52 -12.54 -16.99
N SER A 55 -7.20 -12.32 -17.10
CA SER A 55 -6.41 -12.74 -18.28
C SER A 55 -6.41 -14.25 -18.46
N ARG A 56 -6.36 -15.02 -17.35
CA ARG A 56 -6.44 -16.48 -17.40
C ARG A 56 -7.82 -16.94 -17.84
N VAL A 57 -8.89 -16.34 -17.32
CA VAL A 57 -10.27 -16.64 -17.73
C VAL A 57 -10.49 -16.24 -19.20
N GLN A 58 -9.95 -15.11 -19.66
CA GLN A 58 -10.07 -14.66 -21.05
C GLN A 58 -9.26 -15.54 -22.01
N ALA A 59 -8.07 -15.98 -21.63
CA ALA A 59 -7.26 -16.93 -22.39
C ALA A 59 -7.88 -18.34 -22.42
N SER A 60 -8.52 -18.77 -21.34
CA SER A 60 -9.23 -20.05 -21.26
C SER A 60 -10.54 -19.99 -22.04
N ALA A 61 -11.33 -18.92 -21.91
CA ALA A 61 -12.54 -18.69 -22.71
C ALA A 61 -12.22 -18.60 -24.21
N LYS A 62 -11.13 -17.93 -24.61
CA LYS A 62 -10.70 -17.89 -26.01
C LYS A 62 -10.28 -19.26 -26.54
N ARG A 63 -9.74 -20.14 -25.69
CA ARG A 63 -9.36 -21.52 -26.02
C ARG A 63 -10.54 -22.48 -26.05
N GLU A 64 -11.51 -22.33 -25.15
CA GLU A 64 -12.71 -23.18 -25.09
C GLU A 64 -13.81 -22.77 -26.09
N LEU A 65 -13.91 -21.49 -26.49
CA LEU A 65 -14.96 -21.01 -27.40
C LEU A 65 -14.63 -21.02 -28.90
N ASP A 66 -13.51 -21.61 -29.34
CA ASP A 66 -13.11 -21.68 -30.78
C ASP A 66 -13.40 -20.38 -31.56
N MET A 67 -13.09 -19.22 -30.96
CA MET A 67 -13.31 -17.93 -31.62
C MET A 67 -12.29 -17.74 -32.73
N LYS A 68 -12.59 -18.34 -33.88
CA LYS A 68 -11.95 -18.08 -35.16
C LYS A 68 -12.27 -16.63 -35.54
N ARG A 69 -11.23 -15.80 -35.62
CA ARG A 69 -11.34 -14.40 -36.06
C ARG A 69 -11.98 -14.40 -37.46
N PRO A 70 -13.18 -13.84 -37.67
CA PRO A 70 -13.74 -13.70 -39.00
C PRO A 70 -12.85 -12.74 -39.78
N ASP A 71 -12.59 -13.12 -41.03
CA ASP A 71 -11.84 -12.34 -41.99
C ASP A 71 -12.48 -10.95 -42.21
N SER A 72 -11.69 -10.00 -42.68
CA SER A 72 -11.86 -8.54 -42.63
C SER A 72 -13.09 -7.96 -43.38
N GLU A 73 -14.06 -8.78 -43.77
CA GLU A 73 -15.26 -8.38 -44.53
C GLU A 73 -16.56 -8.34 -43.70
N LYS A 74 -16.53 -8.65 -42.40
CA LYS A 74 -17.75 -8.65 -41.54
C LYS A 74 -17.57 -7.93 -40.20
N GLU A 75 -16.95 -6.77 -40.19
CA GLU A 75 -17.07 -5.85 -39.05
C GLU A 75 -18.36 -5.02 -39.19
N VAL A 76 -19.40 -5.39 -38.44
CA VAL A 76 -20.54 -4.50 -38.20
C VAL A 76 -20.27 -3.72 -36.93
N VAL A 77 -19.84 -2.47 -37.08
CA VAL A 77 -19.72 -1.51 -35.98
C VAL A 77 -21.13 -1.10 -35.55
N ILE A 78 -21.54 -1.51 -34.36
CA ILE A 78 -22.79 -1.06 -33.77
C ILE A 78 -22.47 0.19 -32.94
N THR A 79 -22.77 1.37 -33.49
CA THR A 79 -22.76 2.62 -32.74
C THR A 79 -23.95 2.61 -31.79
N LEU A 80 -23.68 2.54 -30.48
CA LEU A 80 -24.69 2.77 -29.45
C LEU A 80 -24.96 4.28 -29.39
N LYS A 81 -26.25 4.65 -29.51
CA LYS A 81 -26.77 6.02 -29.43
C LYS A 81 -27.00 6.41 -27.97
#